data_AF-A0A4Y6PSF7-F1
#
_entry.id   AF-A0A4Y6PSF7-F1
#
_cell.length_a   1.000
_cell.length_b   1.000
_cell.length_c   1.000
_cell.angle_alpha   90.00
_cell.angle_beta   90.00
_cell.angle_gamma   90.00
#
_symmetry.space_group_name_H-M   'P 1'
#
loop_
_entity.id
_entity.type
_entity.pdbx_description
1 polymer ?
#
loop_
_entity_poly.entity_id
_entity_poly.type
_entity_poly.pdbx_seq_one_letter_code
_entity_poly.pdbx_strand_id
1 'polypeptide(L)'
;MSQFPNRRLMPFLLMILAVASLGLAACQAAMETKQGGLNEFCNNRDSDCREGLVCEAGVCVMANPAVTDACEQVCMRIDTCGVTEPNCINDCSTEIQNWGDGVIETFASCVVDDLTCEEIGDTANDAAQVCYDRLPLDTERADRCRLLVRELQSCRPGANTNRFQSDCVYLARTAGDELWSNTDGCAESVEFGECSETVDCINQVFKYEENPF
;
A
#
# COMPACT_ATOMS: atom_id res chain seq x y z
N MET A 1 59.91 -46.84 34.17
CA MET A 1 58.44 -46.66 34.20
C MET A 1 58.06 -45.84 32.99
N SER A 2 57.29 -46.43 32.07
CA SER A 2 56.94 -45.89 30.75
C SER A 2 55.49 -45.39 30.78
N GLN A 3 55.25 -44.15 30.33
CA GLN A 3 53.92 -43.71 29.89
C GLN A 3 54.08 -42.97 28.56
N PHE A 4 53.54 -43.58 27.51
CA PHE A 4 53.43 -43.02 26.16
C PHE A 4 52.41 -41.87 26.15
N PRO A 5 52.65 -40.77 25.43
CA PRO A 5 51.64 -39.74 25.22
C PRO A 5 50.58 -40.27 24.24
N ASN A 6 49.32 -40.22 24.66
CA ASN A 6 48.16 -40.75 23.93
C ASN A 6 47.81 -39.82 22.75
N ARG A 7 48.60 -39.92 21.68
CA ARG A 7 48.60 -39.05 20.49
C ARG A 7 47.40 -39.21 19.54
N ARG A 8 46.38 -39.99 19.92
CA ARG A 8 45.23 -40.35 19.06
C ARG A 8 43.94 -39.56 19.30
N LEU A 9 43.86 -38.76 20.37
CA LEU A 9 42.64 -38.02 20.73
C LEU A 9 42.58 -36.57 20.19
N MET A 10 43.69 -36.04 19.70
CA MET A 10 43.79 -34.65 19.25
C MET A 10 43.07 -34.33 17.91
N PRO A 11 43.06 -35.21 16.88
CA PRO A 11 42.43 -34.85 15.60
C PRO A 11 40.90 -34.91 15.64
N PHE A 12 40.32 -35.73 16.53
CA PHE A 12 38.86 -35.83 16.68
C PHE A 12 38.25 -34.58 17.33
N LEU A 13 38.97 -33.96 18.27
CA LEU A 13 38.51 -32.75 18.97
C LEU A 13 38.52 -31.51 18.05
N LEU A 14 39.49 -31.41 17.13
CA LEU A 14 39.55 -30.34 16.13
C LEU A 14 38.48 -30.49 15.05
N MET A 15 38.11 -31.72 14.67
CA MET A 15 37.08 -31.96 13.65
C MET A 15 35.67 -31.61 14.17
N ILE A 16 35.38 -31.83 15.47
CA ILE A 16 34.09 -31.44 16.08
C ILE A 16 33.97 -29.91 16.19
N LEU A 17 35.06 -29.20 16.52
CA LEU A 17 35.08 -27.74 16.56
C LEU A 17 34.91 -27.09 15.17
N ALA A 18 35.43 -27.72 14.11
CA ALA A 18 35.28 -27.24 12.75
C ALA A 18 33.86 -27.46 12.17
N VAL A 19 33.16 -28.53 12.59
CA VAL A 19 31.76 -28.77 12.18
C VAL A 19 30.79 -27.88 12.95
N ALA A 20 31.09 -27.54 14.21
CA ALA A 20 30.28 -26.62 15.01
C ALA A 20 30.34 -25.16 14.52
N SER A 21 31.45 -24.71 13.90
CA SER A 21 31.55 -23.35 13.35
C SER A 21 30.82 -23.15 12.03
N LEU A 22 30.58 -24.22 11.26
CA LEU A 22 29.84 -24.18 9.99
C LEU A 22 28.32 -24.10 10.19
N GLY A 23 27.79 -24.46 11.36
CA GLY A 23 26.35 -24.40 11.67
C GLY A 23 25.84 -23.00 12.04
N LEU A 24 26.72 -22.05 12.39
CA LEU A 24 26.35 -20.69 12.78
C LEU A 24 26.17 -19.73 11.59
N ALA A 25 26.57 -20.13 10.38
CA ALA A 25 26.39 -19.32 9.17
C ALA A 25 25.01 -19.49 8.52
N ALA A 26 24.16 -20.40 9.00
CA ALA A 26 22.85 -20.71 8.42
C ALA A 26 21.66 -19.95 9.03
N CYS A 27 21.89 -19.11 10.05
CA CYS A 27 20.89 -18.20 10.61
C CYS A 27 21.27 -16.73 10.36
N GLN A 28 21.64 -16.38 9.13
CA GLN A 28 21.45 -15.00 8.68
C GLN A 28 20.06 -14.94 8.07
N ALA A 29 19.04 -14.74 8.91
CA ALA A 29 17.81 -14.14 8.43
C ALA A 29 18.22 -12.86 7.70
N ALA A 30 17.77 -12.68 6.46
CA ALA A 30 17.90 -11.41 5.79
C ALA A 30 17.41 -10.35 6.78
N MET A 31 18.31 -9.46 7.22
CA MET A 31 17.92 -8.34 8.05
C MET A 31 17.12 -7.40 7.15
N GLU A 32 15.85 -7.72 6.94
CA GLU A 32 14.86 -6.69 6.61
C GLU A 32 15.01 -5.66 7.71
N THR A 33 15.43 -4.47 7.31
CA THR A 33 15.56 -3.36 8.25
C THR A 33 14.14 -3.11 8.73
N LYS A 34 13.82 -3.47 9.97
CA LYS A 34 12.48 -3.31 10.51
C LYS A 34 12.14 -1.82 10.47
N GLN A 35 11.30 -1.44 9.52
CA GLN A 35 10.84 -0.07 9.37
C GLN A 35 9.87 0.28 10.50
N GLY A 36 10.03 1.48 11.04
CA GLY A 36 9.22 2.06 12.10
C GLY A 36 7.80 2.35 11.65
N GLY A 37 6.82 1.92 12.44
CA GLY A 37 5.42 2.32 12.30
C GLY A 37 5.16 3.73 12.81
N LEU A 38 3.91 4.17 12.73
CA LEU A 38 3.50 5.50 13.22
C LEU A 38 3.89 5.69 14.69
N ASN A 39 4.47 6.86 15.02
CA ASN A 39 5.00 7.23 16.33
C ASN A 39 6.19 6.36 16.83
N GLU A 40 6.72 5.46 15.99
CA GLU A 40 7.96 4.75 16.32
C GLU A 40 9.19 5.61 16.01
N PHE A 41 10.29 5.33 16.70
CA PHE A 41 11.54 6.07 16.55
C PHE A 41 12.18 5.85 15.17
N CYS A 42 12.77 6.89 14.59
CA CYS A 42 13.54 6.85 13.35
C CYS A 42 14.80 7.73 13.43
N ASN A 43 15.85 7.40 12.67
CA ASN A 43 17.14 8.10 12.74
C ASN A 43 17.22 9.28 11.77
N ASN A 44 16.17 10.10 11.68
CA ASN A 44 16.04 11.23 10.74
C ASN A 44 16.20 10.81 9.28
N ARG A 45 15.71 9.61 8.93
CA ARG A 45 15.67 9.09 7.56
C ARG A 45 14.29 8.53 7.30
N ASP A 46 13.64 8.99 6.23
CA ASP A 46 12.31 8.48 5.86
C ASP A 46 12.34 6.98 5.55
N SER A 47 13.48 6.47 5.05
CA SER A 47 13.69 5.03 4.83
C SER A 47 13.60 4.18 6.10
N ASP A 48 13.76 4.79 7.27
CA ASP A 48 13.63 4.10 8.56
C ASP A 48 12.15 3.90 8.93
N CYS A 49 11.23 4.57 8.25
CA CYS A 49 9.80 4.47 8.45
C CYS A 49 9.14 3.57 7.40
N ARG A 50 7.97 3.01 7.72
CA ARG A 50 7.17 2.24 6.76
C ARG A 50 6.70 3.16 5.63
N GLU A 51 6.37 2.56 4.49
CA GLU A 51 5.80 3.28 3.35
C GLU A 51 4.60 4.16 3.80
N GLY A 52 4.55 5.41 3.31
CA GLY A 52 3.56 6.41 3.73
C GLY A 52 3.97 7.31 4.90
N LEU A 53 5.03 6.96 5.61
CA LEU A 53 5.53 7.71 6.75
C LEU A 53 6.85 8.42 6.42
N VAL A 54 7.06 9.58 7.05
CA VAL A 54 8.29 10.37 7.00
C VAL A 54 8.87 10.49 8.40
N CYS A 55 10.20 10.61 8.48
CA CYS A 55 10.86 10.74 9.77
C CYS A 55 10.94 12.20 10.18
N GLU A 56 10.03 12.65 11.04
CA GLU A 56 9.98 14.01 11.54
C GLU A 56 10.33 14.05 13.03
N ALA A 57 11.25 14.95 13.41
CA ALA A 57 11.69 15.12 14.80
C ALA A 57 12.14 13.81 15.49
N GLY A 58 12.64 12.82 14.73
CA GLY A 58 13.09 11.53 15.25
C GLY A 58 11.99 10.49 15.48
N VAL A 59 10.77 10.74 14.98
CA VAL A 59 9.66 9.77 15.00
C VAL A 59 9.00 9.67 13.62
N CYS A 60 8.49 8.49 13.29
CA CYS A 60 7.76 8.27 12.06
C CYS A 60 6.36 8.88 12.16
N VAL A 61 6.07 9.85 11.30
CA VAL A 61 4.77 10.53 11.19
C VAL A 61 4.24 10.39 9.77
N MET A 62 2.95 10.64 9.56
CA MET A 62 2.42 10.67 8.19
C MET A 62 2.88 11.92 7.46
N ALA A 63 3.20 11.79 6.17
CA ALA A 63 3.61 12.91 5.34
C ALA A 63 2.49 13.94 5.10
N ASN A 64 1.23 13.48 5.14
CA ASN A 64 0.06 14.31 4.91
C ASN A 64 -0.76 14.47 6.21
N PRO A 65 -0.83 15.68 6.79
CA PRO A 65 -1.63 15.97 7.98
C PRO A 65 -3.13 15.65 7.80
N ALA A 66 -3.69 15.80 6.60
CA ALA A 66 -5.09 15.47 6.34
C ALA A 66 -5.38 13.98 6.54
N VAL A 67 -4.42 13.12 6.17
CA VAL A 67 -4.51 11.66 6.41
C VAL A 67 -4.47 11.39 7.91
N THR A 68 -3.58 12.05 8.64
CA THR A 68 -3.50 11.92 10.11
C THR A 68 -4.82 12.28 10.78
N ASP A 69 -5.31 13.48 10.52
CA ASP A 69 -6.51 14.00 11.17
C ASP A 69 -7.74 13.15 10.81
N ALA A 70 -7.85 12.69 9.56
CA ALA A 70 -8.92 11.80 9.12
C ALA A 70 -8.86 10.45 9.85
N CYS A 71 -7.69 9.80 9.88
CA CYS A 71 -7.55 8.49 10.49
C CYS A 71 -7.71 8.52 12.02
N GLU A 72 -7.26 9.57 12.70
CA GLU A 72 -7.53 9.74 14.13
C GLU A 72 -9.03 9.85 14.43
N GLN A 73 -9.77 10.63 13.64
CA GLN A 73 -11.22 10.81 13.80
C GLN A 73 -11.99 9.52 13.49
N VAL A 74 -11.66 8.85 12.39
CA VAL A 74 -12.23 7.56 11.98
C VAL A 74 -12.01 6.51 13.07
N CYS A 75 -10.78 6.36 13.55
CA CYS A 75 -10.46 5.36 14.56
C CYS A 75 -11.07 5.66 15.92
N MET A 76 -11.14 6.94 16.30
CA MET A 76 -11.88 7.34 17.51
C MET A 76 -13.36 6.99 17.39
N ARG A 77 -13.97 7.24 16.22
CA ARG A 77 -15.37 6.88 15.98
C ARG A 77 -15.60 5.38 16.09
N ILE A 78 -14.75 4.57 15.47
CA ILE A 78 -14.81 3.10 15.53
C ILE A 78 -14.70 2.61 16.98
N ASP A 79 -13.76 3.16 17.77
CA ASP A 79 -13.59 2.82 19.18
C ASP A 79 -14.84 3.17 20.01
N THR A 80 -15.48 4.32 19.75
CA THR A 80 -16.75 4.66 20.42
C THR A 80 -17.90 3.69 20.12
N CYS A 81 -17.84 2.98 19.01
CA CYS A 81 -18.79 1.93 18.65
C CYS A 81 -18.46 0.56 19.27
N GLY A 82 -17.37 0.46 20.04
CA GLY A 82 -16.96 -0.76 20.75
C GLY A 82 -16.15 -1.74 19.89
N VAL A 83 -15.73 -1.32 18.70
CA VAL A 83 -14.85 -2.09 17.82
C VAL A 83 -13.40 -1.80 18.21
N THR A 84 -12.70 -2.81 18.73
CA THR A 84 -11.29 -2.67 19.08
C THR A 84 -10.41 -3.12 17.92
N GLU A 85 -9.83 -2.17 17.21
CA GLU A 85 -8.89 -2.43 16.12
C GLU A 85 -7.50 -1.83 16.42
N PRO A 86 -6.55 -2.64 16.91
CA PRO A 86 -5.25 -2.15 17.38
C PRO A 86 -4.41 -1.43 16.33
N ASN A 87 -4.65 -1.68 15.04
CA ASN A 87 -3.89 -1.13 13.92
C ASN A 87 -4.69 -0.11 13.10
N CYS A 88 -5.85 0.35 13.59
CA CYS A 88 -6.78 1.16 12.80
C CYS A 88 -6.12 2.35 12.09
N ILE A 89 -5.28 3.12 12.80
CA ILE A 89 -4.66 4.31 12.21
C ILE A 89 -3.72 3.93 11.07
N ASN A 90 -2.92 2.87 11.26
CA ASN A 90 -1.99 2.40 10.24
C ASN A 90 -2.73 1.89 9.00
N ASP A 91 -3.79 1.11 9.20
CA ASP A 91 -4.55 0.51 8.11
C ASP A 91 -5.33 1.58 7.33
N CYS A 92 -5.98 2.52 8.05
CA CYS A 92 -6.59 3.70 7.47
C CYS A 92 -5.59 4.53 6.65
N SER A 93 -4.42 4.84 7.23
CA SER A 93 -3.42 5.66 6.54
C SER A 93 -2.89 4.99 5.29
N THR A 94 -2.69 3.67 5.32
CA THR A 94 -2.21 2.91 4.16
C THR A 94 -3.20 2.95 3.01
N GLU A 95 -4.50 2.91 3.31
CA GLU A 95 -5.57 2.97 2.31
C GLU A 95 -5.67 4.36 1.67
N ILE A 96 -5.67 5.42 2.49
CA ILE A 96 -6.00 6.78 2.01
C ILE A 96 -4.78 7.67 1.73
N GLN A 97 -3.54 7.22 1.96
CA GLN A 97 -2.31 8.02 1.78
C GLN A 97 -2.14 8.66 0.40
N ASN A 98 -2.72 8.05 -0.64
CA ASN A 98 -2.63 8.52 -2.03
C ASN A 98 -3.92 9.19 -2.52
N TRP A 99 -4.91 9.38 -1.64
CA TRP A 99 -6.17 10.02 -1.99
C TRP A 99 -5.99 11.54 -2.02
N GLY A 100 -6.82 12.23 -2.80
CA GLY A 100 -6.85 13.69 -2.78
C GLY A 100 -7.42 14.21 -1.45
N ASP A 101 -6.90 15.33 -0.96
CA ASP A 101 -7.30 15.90 0.35
C ASP A 101 -8.82 16.09 0.49
N GLY A 102 -9.50 16.56 -0.56
CA GLY A 102 -10.97 16.70 -0.53
C GLY A 102 -11.74 15.37 -0.47
N VAL A 103 -11.14 14.29 -0.99
CA VAL A 103 -11.71 12.94 -0.87
C VAL A 103 -11.49 12.42 0.55
N ILE A 104 -10.31 12.64 1.13
CA ILE A 104 -10.00 12.28 2.52
C ILE A 104 -10.97 12.95 3.49
N GLU A 105 -11.26 14.24 3.31
CA GLU A 105 -12.24 14.96 4.13
C GLU A 105 -13.65 14.35 4.00
N THR A 106 -14.09 14.06 2.77
CA THR A 106 -15.40 13.43 2.51
C THR A 106 -15.49 12.04 3.13
N PHE A 107 -14.40 11.26 3.05
CA PHE A 107 -14.28 9.94 3.66
C PHE A 107 -14.40 10.00 5.19
N ALA A 108 -13.63 10.89 5.82
CA ALA A 108 -13.65 11.05 7.27
C ALA A 108 -15.03 11.48 7.77
N SER A 109 -15.66 12.47 7.12
CA SER A 109 -17.01 12.92 7.47
C SER A 109 -18.04 11.81 7.32
N CYS A 110 -17.97 11.00 6.25
CA CYS A 110 -18.86 9.86 6.10
C CYS A 110 -18.78 8.89 7.29
N VAL A 111 -17.59 8.49 7.72
CA VAL A 111 -17.45 7.55 8.84
C VAL A 111 -17.90 8.17 10.17
N VAL A 112 -17.54 9.43 10.40
CA VAL A 112 -17.79 10.12 11.67
C VAL A 112 -19.28 10.50 11.82
N ASP A 113 -19.86 11.09 10.78
CA ASP A 113 -21.15 11.76 10.83
C ASP A 113 -22.30 10.92 10.22
N ASP A 114 -22.02 10.15 9.16
CA ASP A 114 -23.07 9.49 8.37
C ASP A 114 -23.27 8.01 8.73
N LEU A 115 -22.24 7.33 9.26
CA LEU A 115 -22.35 5.93 9.65
C LEU A 115 -22.86 5.76 11.09
N THR A 116 -23.87 4.90 11.21
CA THR A 116 -24.24 4.32 12.50
C THR A 116 -23.22 3.27 12.95
N CYS A 117 -23.18 2.94 14.24
CA CYS A 117 -22.31 1.87 14.72
C CYS A 117 -22.64 0.48 14.13
N GLU A 118 -23.86 0.27 13.63
CA GLU A 118 -24.23 -0.96 12.91
C GLU A 118 -23.64 -0.98 11.49
N GLU A 119 -23.56 0.17 10.82
CA GLU A 119 -22.98 0.29 9.48
C GLU A 119 -21.45 0.31 9.47
N ILE A 120 -20.82 0.76 10.56
CA ILE A 120 -19.36 0.65 10.74
C ILE A 120 -18.91 -0.82 10.71
N GLY A 121 -19.80 -1.75 11.08
CA GLY A 121 -19.52 -3.18 11.07
C GLY A 121 -18.57 -3.59 12.18
N ASP A 122 -17.88 -4.71 11.95
CA ASP A 122 -16.97 -5.31 12.93
C ASP A 122 -15.51 -4.87 12.72
N THR A 123 -15.19 -4.19 11.61
CA THR A 123 -13.82 -3.76 11.26
C THR A 123 -13.80 -2.36 10.63
N ALA A 124 -12.67 -1.66 10.76
CA ALA A 124 -12.40 -0.36 10.13
C ALA A 124 -12.48 -0.45 8.60
N ASN A 125 -12.11 -1.59 8.02
CA ASN A 125 -12.19 -1.83 6.57
C ASN A 125 -13.64 -1.88 6.07
N ASP A 126 -14.57 -2.42 6.86
CA ASP A 126 -15.99 -2.43 6.48
C ASP A 126 -16.56 -1.01 6.43
N ALA A 127 -16.30 -0.22 7.48
CA ALA A 127 -16.65 1.20 7.52
C ALA A 127 -16.03 1.97 6.34
N ALA A 128 -14.75 1.70 6.06
CA ALA A 128 -14.03 2.34 4.97
C ALA A 128 -14.63 2.01 3.61
N GLN A 129 -14.99 0.74 3.37
CA GLN A 129 -15.62 0.30 2.12
C GLN A 129 -16.99 0.95 1.92
N VAL A 130 -17.82 1.02 2.96
CA VAL A 130 -19.14 1.69 2.89
C VAL A 130 -18.98 3.15 2.50
N CYS A 131 -18.01 3.85 3.08
CA CYS A 131 -17.77 5.26 2.76
C CYS A 131 -17.12 5.45 1.39
N TYR A 132 -16.21 4.56 0.98
CA TYR A 132 -15.68 4.54 -0.38
C TYR A 132 -16.81 4.41 -1.42
N ASP A 133 -17.77 3.51 -1.21
CA ASP A 133 -18.89 3.29 -2.13
C ASP A 133 -19.79 4.54 -2.25
N ARG A 134 -19.86 5.35 -1.19
CA ARG A 134 -20.62 6.61 -1.13
C ARG A 134 -19.88 7.80 -1.75
N LEU A 135 -18.57 7.72 -1.96
CA LEU A 135 -17.82 8.82 -2.57
C LEU A 135 -18.40 9.17 -3.97
N PRO A 136 -18.56 10.45 -4.29
CA PRO A 136 -19.04 10.85 -5.61
C PRO A 136 -18.03 10.44 -6.67
N LEU A 137 -18.51 9.87 -7.78
CA LEU A 137 -17.69 9.66 -8.97
C LEU A 137 -17.98 10.78 -9.96
N ASP A 138 -16.99 11.62 -10.21
CA ASP A 138 -17.08 12.66 -11.23
C ASP A 138 -17.41 12.06 -12.61
N THR A 139 -18.33 12.71 -13.32
CA THR A 139 -18.83 12.16 -14.59
C THR A 139 -17.77 12.23 -15.69
N GLU A 140 -16.95 13.28 -15.74
CA GLU A 140 -15.88 13.41 -16.72
C GLU A 140 -14.81 12.33 -16.49
N ARG A 141 -14.44 12.10 -15.23
CA ARG A 141 -13.49 11.03 -14.88
C ARG A 141 -14.04 9.65 -15.22
N ALA A 142 -15.32 9.40 -14.94
CA ALA A 142 -15.99 8.15 -15.33
C ALA A 142 -16.05 7.95 -16.85
N ASP A 143 -16.29 9.02 -17.60
CA ASP A 143 -16.31 9.00 -19.06
C ASP A 143 -14.91 8.70 -19.62
N ARG A 144 -13.86 9.25 -19.01
CA ARG A 144 -12.45 8.95 -19.35
C ARG A 144 -12.12 7.48 -19.12
N CYS A 145 -12.51 6.89 -17.99
CA CYS A 145 -12.34 5.45 -17.78
C CYS A 145 -13.08 4.61 -18.84
N ARG A 146 -14.31 4.99 -19.20
CA ARG A 146 -15.08 4.32 -20.25
C ARG A 146 -14.48 4.49 -21.64
N LEU A 147 -13.78 5.60 -21.92
CA LEU A 147 -13.02 5.80 -23.14
C LEU A 147 -11.82 4.85 -23.19
N LEU A 148 -10.97 4.86 -22.16
CA LEU A 148 -9.76 4.05 -22.10
C LEU A 148 -10.06 2.55 -22.18
N VAL A 149 -11.12 2.07 -21.50
CA VAL A 149 -11.53 0.66 -21.56
C VAL A 149 -11.93 0.26 -22.98
N ARG A 150 -12.71 1.12 -23.67
CA ARG A 150 -13.14 0.86 -25.06
C ARG A 150 -11.95 0.82 -26.01
N GLU A 151 -11.01 1.75 -25.85
CA GLU A 151 -9.82 1.78 -26.70
C GLU A 151 -8.93 0.57 -26.46
N LEU A 152 -8.73 0.16 -25.21
CA LEU A 152 -7.98 -1.03 -24.87
C LEU A 152 -8.60 -2.31 -25.49
N GLN A 153 -9.93 -2.42 -25.50
CA GLN A 153 -10.64 -3.52 -26.16
C GLN A 153 -10.52 -3.47 -27.68
N SER A 154 -10.49 -2.27 -28.27
CA SER A 154 -10.28 -2.07 -29.71
C SER A 154 -8.86 -2.49 -30.12
N CYS A 155 -7.86 -2.04 -29.38
CA CYS A 155 -6.45 -2.36 -29.61
C CYS A 155 -6.08 -3.80 -29.28
N ARG A 156 -6.79 -4.43 -28.33
CA ARG A 156 -6.60 -5.84 -27.94
C ARG A 156 -7.93 -6.59 -27.91
N PRO A 157 -8.47 -7.00 -29.08
CA PRO A 157 -9.72 -7.73 -29.15
C PRO A 157 -9.67 -9.02 -28.30
N GLY A 158 -10.62 -9.16 -27.38
CA GLY A 158 -10.72 -10.31 -26.47
C GLY A 158 -9.94 -10.18 -25.15
N ALA A 159 -9.26 -9.06 -24.89
CA ALA A 159 -8.67 -8.80 -23.58
C ALA A 159 -9.74 -8.64 -22.48
N ASN A 160 -9.46 -9.18 -21.29
CA ASN A 160 -10.30 -8.96 -20.12
C ASN A 160 -9.94 -7.63 -19.45
N THR A 161 -10.78 -6.62 -19.61
CA THR A 161 -10.56 -5.27 -19.08
C THR A 161 -11.23 -4.99 -17.74
N ASN A 162 -11.84 -5.99 -17.08
CA ASN A 162 -12.63 -5.75 -15.87
C ASN A 162 -11.78 -5.19 -14.73
N ARG A 163 -10.57 -5.72 -14.54
CA ARG A 163 -9.63 -5.22 -13.54
C ARG A 163 -9.23 -3.77 -13.84
N PHE A 164 -8.79 -3.50 -15.06
CA PHE A 164 -8.45 -2.14 -15.48
C PHE A 164 -9.62 -1.16 -15.27
N GLN A 165 -10.84 -1.57 -15.60
CA GLN A 165 -12.01 -0.75 -15.37
C GLN A 165 -12.21 -0.45 -13.88
N SER A 166 -12.05 -1.46 -13.01
CA SER A 166 -12.14 -1.29 -11.56
C SER A 166 -11.06 -0.33 -11.04
N ASP A 167 -9.80 -0.55 -11.45
CA ASP A 167 -8.65 0.26 -11.03
C ASP A 167 -8.79 1.71 -11.51
N CYS A 168 -9.27 1.92 -12.74
CA CYS A 168 -9.53 3.25 -13.27
C CYS A 168 -10.65 3.96 -12.50
N VAL A 169 -11.76 3.27 -12.20
CA VAL A 169 -12.87 3.85 -11.43
C VAL A 169 -12.45 4.17 -10.00
N TYR A 170 -11.63 3.32 -9.39
CA TYR A 170 -11.04 3.60 -8.08
C TYR A 170 -10.21 4.88 -8.13
N LEU A 171 -9.25 4.98 -9.06
CA LEU A 171 -8.42 6.17 -9.21
C LEU A 171 -9.26 7.42 -9.52
N ALA A 172 -10.25 7.31 -10.39
CA ALA A 172 -11.16 8.40 -10.74
C ALA A 172 -11.89 8.98 -9.53
N ARG A 173 -12.23 8.11 -8.57
CA ARG A 173 -12.95 8.47 -7.35
C ARG A 173 -12.04 9.01 -6.26
N THR A 174 -10.81 8.50 -6.14
CA THR A 174 -9.95 8.77 -4.99
C THR A 174 -8.80 9.74 -5.26
N ALA A 175 -8.30 9.81 -6.49
CA ALA A 175 -7.13 10.62 -6.81
C ALA A 175 -7.40 12.14 -6.73
N GLY A 176 -6.43 12.88 -6.19
CA GLY A 176 -6.36 14.33 -6.39
C GLY A 176 -6.13 14.70 -7.86
N ASP A 177 -6.37 15.97 -8.21
CA ASP A 177 -6.28 16.44 -9.61
C ASP A 177 -4.89 16.24 -10.22
N GLU A 178 -3.82 16.42 -9.45
CA GLU A 178 -2.45 16.20 -9.92
C GLU A 178 -2.22 14.74 -10.33
N LEU A 179 -2.56 13.78 -9.47
CA LEU A 179 -2.42 12.36 -9.78
C LEU A 179 -3.33 11.94 -10.93
N TRP A 180 -4.56 12.45 -10.97
CA TRP A 180 -5.52 12.18 -12.04
C TRP A 180 -5.05 12.72 -13.39
N SER A 181 -4.37 13.87 -13.43
CA SER A 181 -3.86 14.47 -14.67
C SER A 181 -2.85 13.57 -15.40
N ASN A 182 -2.22 12.62 -14.71
CA ASN A 182 -1.38 11.60 -15.36
C ASN A 182 -2.16 10.73 -16.35
N THR A 183 -3.49 10.65 -16.22
CA THR A 183 -4.36 9.94 -17.17
C THR A 183 -4.60 10.70 -18.46
N ASP A 184 -4.33 12.01 -18.49
CA ASP A 184 -4.57 12.88 -19.65
C ASP A 184 -3.70 12.46 -20.83
N GLY A 185 -2.44 12.08 -20.58
CA GLY A 185 -1.55 11.55 -21.63
C GLY A 185 -2.07 10.27 -22.28
N CYS A 186 -2.79 9.43 -21.53
CA CYS A 186 -3.41 8.23 -22.11
C CYS A 186 -4.65 8.58 -22.93
N ALA A 187 -5.41 9.60 -22.52
CA ALA A 187 -6.54 10.11 -23.30
C ALA A 187 -6.07 10.77 -24.61
N GLU A 188 -4.98 11.54 -24.59
CA GLU A 188 -4.37 12.12 -25.78
C GLU A 188 -3.86 11.02 -26.73
N SER A 189 -3.27 9.96 -26.19
CA SER A 189 -2.80 8.80 -26.97
C SER A 189 -3.94 8.06 -27.66
N VAL A 190 -5.15 8.03 -27.07
CA VAL A 190 -6.36 7.50 -27.72
C VAL A 190 -6.79 8.36 -28.91
N GLU A 191 -6.62 9.68 -28.83
CA GLU A 191 -7.05 10.61 -29.88
C GLU A 191 -6.06 10.69 -31.05
N PHE A 192 -4.75 10.63 -30.76
CA PHE A 192 -3.70 10.92 -31.75
C PHE A 192 -2.67 9.81 -31.95
N GLY A 193 -2.61 8.82 -31.05
CA GLY A 193 -1.56 7.80 -31.01
C GLY A 193 -1.93 6.50 -31.72
N GLU A 194 -0.96 5.60 -31.79
CA GLU A 194 -1.18 4.21 -32.22
C GLU A 194 -1.56 3.31 -31.03
N CYS A 195 -2.12 2.13 -31.32
CA CYS A 195 -2.54 1.18 -30.28
C CYS A 195 -1.43 0.78 -29.29
N SER A 196 -0.17 0.68 -29.74
CA SER A 196 0.95 0.39 -28.84
C SER A 196 1.17 1.51 -27.82
N GLU A 197 1.09 2.77 -28.24
CA GLU A 197 1.32 3.94 -27.38
C GLU A 197 0.22 4.07 -26.33
N THR A 198 -1.04 3.89 -26.73
CA THR A 198 -2.18 3.90 -25.80
C THR A 198 -2.05 2.80 -24.74
N VAL A 199 -1.71 1.59 -25.18
CA VAL A 199 -1.54 0.44 -24.28
C VAL A 199 -0.37 0.64 -23.33
N ASP A 200 0.77 1.14 -23.82
CA ASP A 200 1.94 1.42 -22.99
C ASP A 200 1.64 2.50 -21.95
N CYS A 201 0.90 3.55 -22.32
CA CYS A 201 0.45 4.56 -21.35
C CYS A 201 -0.45 3.96 -20.27
N ILE A 202 -1.45 3.16 -20.65
CA ILE A 202 -2.35 2.49 -19.69
C ILE A 202 -1.54 1.59 -18.74
N ASN A 203 -0.58 0.84 -19.26
CA ASN A 203 0.30 0.00 -18.47
C ASN A 203 1.16 0.81 -17.50
N GLN A 204 1.66 1.96 -17.92
CA GLN A 204 2.49 2.82 -17.08
C GLN A 204 1.69 3.48 -15.95
N VAL A 205 0.52 4.04 -16.26
CA VAL A 205 -0.28 4.81 -15.30
C VAL A 205 -1.02 3.90 -14.32
N PHE A 206 -1.56 2.77 -14.81
CA PHE A 206 -2.41 1.89 -14.03
C PHE A 206 -1.74 0.57 -13.64
N LYS A 207 -0.48 0.33 -14.04
CA LYS A 207 0.27 -0.92 -13.79
C LYS A 207 -0.49 -2.18 -14.24
N TYR A 208 -1.25 -2.06 -15.34
CA TYR A 208 -2.20 -3.08 -15.79
C TYR A 208 -1.56 -4.44 -16.13
N GLU A 209 -0.34 -4.46 -16.68
CA GLU A 209 0.37 -5.70 -17.06
C GLU A 209 1.25 -6.32 -15.97
N GLU A 210 1.57 -5.59 -14.88
CA GLU A 210 2.50 -6.08 -13.87
C GLU A 210 1.88 -7.12 -12.90
N ASN A 211 0.63 -7.52 -13.13
CA ASN A 211 -0.08 -8.28 -12.11
C ASN A 211 -1.02 -9.35 -12.72
N PRO A 212 -0.43 -10.46 -13.23
CA PRO A 212 -1.14 -11.58 -13.83
C PRO A 212 -1.53 -12.60 -12.77
N PHE A 213 -2.49 -12.28 -11.89
CA PHE A 213 -3.03 -13.25 -10.93
C PHE A 213 -4.55 -13.10 -10.80
#